data_AF-A0A1M7JED9-F1
#
_entry.id   AF-A0A1M7JED9-F1
#
_cell.length_a   1.000
_cell.length_b   1.000
_cell.length_c   1.000
_cell.angle_alpha   90.00
_cell.angle_beta   90.00
_cell.angle_gamma   90.00
#
_symmetry.space_group_name_H-M   'P 1'
#
loop_
_entity.id
_entity.type
_entity.pdbx_description
1 polymer ?
#
loop_
_entity_poly.entity_id
_entity_poly.type
_entity_poly.pdbx_seq_one_letter_code
_entity_poly.pdbx_strand_id
1 'polypeptide(L)'
;MQTKLVQLSAKPNFLAIKAKGPDYVKNMKVISAKLNSLTVDEIKALQNGDNHARRESREDLSSHDRAEEVGREAQTIKFDFGEVGADCLMLNRIVADGMAVEANQHFTVALDLKITDELRRACVARELVNRIQNRRKDQNFAISDRISIELYSESEVLKQAVKENEFYIKGETQANAIVWKDSTAGLQESDADGEKVFVEAVK
;
A
#
# COMPACT_ATOMS: atom_id res chain seq x y z
N MET A 1 5.94 -17.62 -1.55
CA MET A 1 5.30 -16.93 -0.41
C MET A 1 4.07 -16.20 -0.93
N GLN A 2 2.87 -16.71 -0.65
CA GLN A 2 1.61 -16.10 -1.08
C GLN A 2 1.31 -14.95 -0.10
N THR A 3 1.41 -13.70 -0.56
CA THR A 3 1.10 -12.54 0.27
C THR A 3 -0.40 -12.51 0.52
N LYS A 4 -0.82 -12.72 1.77
CA LYS A 4 -2.23 -12.72 2.26
C LYS A 4 -2.97 -11.38 2.07
N LEU A 5 -2.44 -10.45 1.27
CA LEU A 5 -2.93 -9.07 1.16
C LEU A 5 -3.98 -8.89 0.06
N VAL A 6 -4.01 -9.78 -0.93
CA VAL A 6 -5.03 -9.79 -1.99
C VAL A 6 -5.54 -11.19 -2.17
N GLN A 7 -6.84 -11.39 -1.96
CA GLN A 7 -7.49 -12.63 -2.37
C GLN A 7 -8.02 -12.46 -3.79
N LEU A 8 -7.47 -13.25 -4.72
CA LEU A 8 -8.02 -13.41 -6.05
C LEU A 8 -9.20 -14.38 -5.95
N SER A 9 -10.38 -13.92 -6.35
CA SER A 9 -11.57 -14.75 -6.46
C SER A 9 -12.04 -14.78 -7.91
N ALA A 10 -12.41 -15.96 -8.38
CA ALA A 10 -13.01 -16.15 -9.68
C ALA A 10 -14.53 -16.14 -9.55
N LYS A 11 -15.20 -15.37 -10.40
CA LYS A 11 -16.65 -15.36 -10.56
C LYS A 11 -17.01 -15.81 -11.99
N PRO A 12 -18.16 -16.46 -12.19
CA PRO A 12 -18.62 -16.84 -13.52
C PRO A 12 -18.91 -15.61 -14.39
N ASN A 13 -18.35 -15.57 -15.60
CA ASN A 13 -18.80 -14.69 -16.67
C ASN A 13 -20.04 -15.30 -17.33
N PHE A 14 -21.23 -14.98 -16.80
CA PHE A 14 -22.49 -15.54 -17.27
C PHE A 14 -22.76 -15.31 -18.76
N LEU A 15 -22.24 -14.23 -19.35
CA LEU A 15 -22.45 -13.92 -20.76
C LEU A 15 -21.64 -14.87 -21.66
N ALA A 16 -20.35 -15.05 -21.34
CA ALA A 16 -19.48 -15.97 -22.06
C ALA A 16 -19.92 -17.44 -21.90
N ILE A 17 -20.35 -17.84 -20.70
CA ILE A 17 -20.84 -19.20 -20.45
C ILE A 17 -22.14 -19.48 -21.22
N LYS A 18 -23.06 -18.51 -21.32
CA LYS A 18 -24.29 -18.65 -22.12
C LYS A 18 -24.00 -18.77 -23.61
N ALA A 19 -22.97 -18.09 -24.11
CA ALA A 19 -22.59 -18.12 -25.51
C ALA A 19 -22.05 -19.49 -25.97
N LYS A 20 -21.61 -20.35 -25.05
CA LYS A 20 -21.13 -21.72 -25.35
C LYS A 20 -22.24 -22.73 -25.67
N GLY A 21 -23.51 -22.40 -25.40
CA GLY A 21 -24.65 -23.20 -25.85
C GLY A 21 -25.62 -23.66 -24.74
N PRO A 22 -26.72 -24.33 -25.10
CA PRO A 22 -27.84 -24.62 -24.20
C PRO A 22 -27.49 -25.55 -23.04
N ASP A 23 -26.53 -26.46 -23.20
CA ASP A 23 -26.13 -27.39 -22.13
C ASP A 23 -25.29 -26.72 -21.03
N TYR A 24 -24.56 -25.65 -21.36
CA TYR A 24 -23.89 -24.79 -20.38
C TYR A 24 -24.89 -23.97 -19.56
N VAL A 25 -25.99 -23.55 -20.19
CA VAL A 25 -27.08 -22.82 -19.50
C VAL A 25 -27.78 -23.71 -18.48
N LYS A 26 -28.06 -24.96 -18.84
CA LYS A 26 -28.66 -25.96 -17.92
C LYS A 26 -27.75 -26.26 -16.73
N ASN A 27 -26.43 -26.31 -16.97
CA ASN A 27 -25.43 -26.62 -15.94
C ASN A 27 -24.81 -25.39 -15.27
N MET A 28 -25.38 -24.19 -15.45
CA MET A 28 -24.84 -22.92 -14.96
C MET A 28 -24.53 -22.91 -13.45
N LYS A 29 -25.36 -23.58 -12.64
CA LYS A 29 -25.14 -23.71 -11.19
C LYS A 29 -23.87 -24.52 -10.87
N VAL A 30 -23.63 -25.61 -11.60
CA VAL A 30 -22.46 -26.49 -11.42
C VAL A 30 -21.18 -25.76 -11.84
N ILE A 31 -21.23 -25.08 -13.00
CA ILE A 31 -20.13 -24.25 -13.48
C ILE A 31 -19.81 -23.14 -12.46
N SER A 32 -20.82 -22.41 -11.99
CA SER A 32 -20.64 -21.31 -11.03
C SER A 32 -20.03 -21.79 -9.71
N ALA A 33 -20.49 -22.93 -9.18
CA ALA A 33 -19.95 -23.51 -7.95
C ALA A 33 -18.49 -23.92 -8.10
N LYS A 34 -18.11 -24.51 -9.24
CA LYS A 34 -16.73 -24.89 -9.53
C LYS A 34 -15.84 -23.66 -9.73
N LEU A 35 -16.29 -22.64 -10.46
CA LEU A 35 -15.52 -21.41 -10.69
C LEU A 35 -15.31 -20.61 -9.39
N ASN A 36 -16.32 -20.55 -8.52
CA ASN A 36 -16.22 -19.85 -7.24
C ASN A 36 -15.35 -20.58 -6.21
N SER A 37 -15.06 -21.87 -6.40
CA SER A 37 -14.23 -22.68 -5.50
C SER A 37 -12.78 -22.83 -5.97
N LEU A 38 -12.40 -22.18 -7.09
CA LEU A 38 -11.03 -22.21 -7.58
C LEU A 38 -10.08 -21.51 -6.61
N THR A 39 -8.92 -22.12 -6.43
CA THR A 39 -7.82 -21.55 -5.66
C THR A 39 -7.05 -20.49 -6.45
N VAL A 40 -6.30 -19.65 -5.75
CA VAL A 40 -5.49 -18.58 -6.37
C VAL A 40 -4.48 -19.13 -7.38
N ASP A 41 -3.92 -20.32 -7.13
CA ASP A 41 -2.93 -20.94 -8.01
C ASP A 41 -3.60 -21.55 -9.26
N GLU A 42 -4.79 -22.13 -9.14
CA GLU A 42 -5.60 -22.56 -10.28
C GLU A 42 -6.05 -21.37 -11.15
N ILE A 43 -6.46 -20.26 -10.54
CA ILE A 43 -6.81 -19.02 -11.25
C ILE A 43 -5.61 -18.50 -12.06
N LYS A 44 -4.41 -18.49 -11.48
CA LYS A 44 -3.19 -18.06 -12.17
C LYS A 44 -2.79 -19.02 -13.30
N ALA A 45 -2.98 -20.32 -13.10
CA ALA A 45 -2.67 -21.32 -14.11
C ALA A 45 -3.60 -21.20 -15.34
N LEU A 46 -4.89 -20.91 -15.12
CA LEU A 46 -5.86 -20.59 -16.18
C LEU A 46 -5.52 -19.27 -16.90
N GLN A 47 -5.03 -18.24 -16.19
CA GLN A 47 -4.63 -16.97 -16.81
C GLN A 47 -3.37 -17.09 -17.69
N ASN A 48 -2.38 -17.86 -17.25
CA ASN A 48 -1.11 -17.97 -17.98
C ASN A 48 -1.25 -18.73 -19.30
N GLY A 49 -2.29 -19.55 -19.47
CA GLY A 49 -2.62 -20.21 -20.74
C GLY A 49 -3.21 -19.27 -21.80
N ASP A 50 -3.80 -18.15 -21.41
CA ASP A 50 -4.52 -17.23 -22.32
C ASP A 50 -3.60 -16.13 -22.90
N ASN A 51 -2.49 -15.83 -22.23
CA ASN A 51 -1.57 -14.75 -22.61
C ASN A 51 -0.69 -15.05 -23.83
N HIS A 52 -0.60 -16.31 -24.28
CA HIS A 52 0.16 -16.67 -25.48
C HIS A 52 -0.67 -16.64 -26.77
N ALA A 53 -2.00 -16.78 -26.70
CA ALA A 53 -2.86 -16.81 -27.88
C ALA A 53 -3.05 -15.44 -28.58
N ARG A 54 -2.60 -14.33 -27.97
CA ARG A 54 -2.71 -12.97 -28.55
C ARG A 54 -1.42 -12.43 -29.16
N ARG A 55 -0.36 -13.24 -29.27
CA ARG A 55 0.93 -12.81 -29.85
C ARG A 55 1.14 -13.22 -31.31
N GLU A 56 0.12 -13.75 -32.00
CA GLU A 56 0.17 -14.00 -33.45
C GLU A 56 -0.23 -12.74 -34.27
N SER A 57 0.51 -11.65 -34.15
CA SER A 57 0.40 -10.51 -35.10
C SER A 57 1.64 -9.62 -35.15
N ARG A 58 2.83 -10.15 -34.85
CA ARG A 58 4.11 -9.49 -35.17
C ARG A 58 5.11 -10.52 -35.66
N GLU A 59 4.98 -10.84 -36.95
CA GLU A 59 6.10 -11.32 -37.72
C GLU A 59 7.13 -10.18 -37.76
N ASP A 60 8.30 -10.40 -37.14
CA ASP A 60 9.58 -9.90 -37.61
C ASP A 60 10.69 -10.71 -36.94
N LEU A 61 11.54 -11.28 -37.79
CA LEU A 61 12.53 -12.30 -37.50
C LEU A 61 13.69 -11.79 -36.65
N SER A 62 14.22 -12.65 -35.75
CA SER A 62 15.64 -13.01 -35.81
C SER A 62 15.87 -14.37 -35.14
N SER A 63 16.55 -15.24 -35.88
CA SER A 63 16.87 -16.62 -35.56
C SER A 63 18.08 -16.71 -34.63
N HIS A 64 17.89 -17.28 -33.43
CA HIS A 64 18.84 -18.10 -32.66
C HIS A 64 18.21 -18.31 -31.28
N ASP A 65 17.45 -19.40 -31.13
CA ASP A 65 17.23 -20.16 -29.88
C ASP A 65 16.07 -21.13 -30.13
N ARG A 66 16.39 -22.27 -30.76
CA ARG A 66 15.51 -23.44 -30.76
C ARG A 66 15.57 -24.08 -29.37
N ALA A 67 14.88 -23.48 -28.41
CA ALA A 67 14.48 -24.16 -27.19
C ALA A 67 13.03 -24.66 -27.38
N GLU A 68 12.80 -25.92 -27.04
CA GLU A 68 11.54 -26.64 -27.19
C GLU A 68 10.31 -25.81 -26.82
N GLU A 69 9.50 -25.51 -27.83
CA GLU A 69 8.17 -24.94 -27.66
C GLU A 69 7.26 -26.05 -27.13
N VAL A 70 7.30 -26.27 -25.81
CA VAL A 70 6.28 -27.05 -25.12
C VAL A 70 5.00 -26.24 -25.17
N GLY A 71 4.17 -26.51 -26.17
CA GLY A 71 2.82 -25.97 -26.29
C GLY A 71 2.07 -26.20 -24.98
N ARG A 72 1.99 -25.16 -24.14
CA ARG A 72 1.15 -25.19 -22.96
C ARG A 72 -0.26 -24.84 -23.41
N GLU A 73 -1.03 -25.88 -23.72
CA GLU A 73 -2.46 -25.80 -24.01
C GLU A 73 -3.14 -24.88 -22.99
N ALA A 74 -3.99 -23.99 -23.48
CA ALA A 74 -4.81 -23.13 -22.63
C ALA A 74 -5.53 -24.03 -21.62
N GLN A 75 -5.22 -23.85 -20.33
CA GLN A 75 -5.75 -24.75 -19.32
C GLN A 75 -7.26 -24.51 -19.22
N THR A 76 -8.05 -25.53 -19.49
CA THR A 76 -9.52 -25.49 -19.41
C THR A 76 -10.00 -26.34 -18.25
N ILE A 77 -11.14 -25.96 -17.69
CA ILE A 77 -11.85 -26.77 -16.70
C ILE A 77 -12.81 -27.69 -17.47
N LYS A 78 -12.55 -28.99 -17.40
CA LYS A 78 -13.37 -30.01 -18.06
C LYS A 78 -14.61 -30.37 -17.23
N PHE A 79 -15.74 -30.45 -17.92
CA PHE A 79 -17.01 -30.95 -17.42
C PHE A 79 -17.55 -32.03 -18.36
N ASP A 80 -18.51 -32.84 -17.90
CA ASP A 80 -19.12 -33.91 -18.70
C ASP A 80 -19.85 -33.41 -19.96
N PHE A 81 -20.17 -32.11 -20.01
CA PHE A 81 -20.87 -31.45 -21.11
C PHE A 81 -19.98 -30.48 -21.90
N GLY A 82 -18.68 -30.40 -21.59
CA GLY A 82 -17.70 -29.59 -22.33
C GLY A 82 -16.72 -28.83 -21.44
N GLU A 83 -16.03 -27.84 -22.02
CA GLU A 83 -14.87 -27.19 -21.38
C GLU A 83 -15.05 -25.67 -21.21
N VAL A 84 -14.66 -25.18 -20.03
CA VAL A 84 -14.74 -23.77 -19.64
C VAL A 84 -13.32 -23.21 -19.51
N GLY A 85 -13.00 -22.21 -20.34
CA GLY A 85 -11.70 -21.55 -20.36
C GLY A 85 -11.71 -20.22 -19.60
N ALA A 86 -10.58 -19.50 -19.69
CA ALA A 86 -10.36 -18.21 -19.06
C ALA A 86 -11.41 -17.14 -19.45
N ASP A 87 -11.96 -17.23 -20.67
CA ASP A 87 -13.02 -16.37 -21.20
C ASP A 87 -14.30 -16.35 -20.35
N CYS A 88 -14.56 -17.46 -19.66
CA CYS A 88 -15.72 -17.66 -18.80
C CYS A 88 -15.50 -17.24 -17.34
N LEU A 89 -14.35 -16.67 -17.00
CA LEU A 89 -14.00 -16.21 -15.66
C LEU A 89 -13.95 -14.68 -15.60
N MET A 90 -14.61 -14.10 -14.60
CA MET A 90 -14.39 -12.74 -14.14
C MET A 90 -13.56 -12.77 -12.87
N LEU A 91 -12.48 -12.01 -12.82
CA LEU A 91 -11.60 -11.97 -11.66
C LEU A 91 -11.93 -10.78 -10.78
N ASN A 92 -12.20 -11.08 -9.51
CA ASN A 92 -12.40 -10.09 -8.48
C ASN A 92 -11.24 -10.14 -7.50
N ARG A 93 -10.57 -9.00 -7.32
CA ARG A 93 -9.59 -8.82 -6.26
C ARG A 93 -10.31 -8.32 -5.02
N ILE A 94 -10.24 -9.11 -3.95
CA ILE A 94 -10.78 -8.73 -2.64
C ILE A 94 -9.59 -8.26 -1.81
N VAL A 95 -9.69 -7.01 -1.35
CA VAL A 95 -8.70 -6.35 -0.50
C VAL A 95 -9.18 -6.40 0.94
N ALA A 96 -8.26 -6.60 1.88
CA ALA A 96 -8.57 -6.58 3.31
C ALA A 96 -8.99 -5.17 3.76
N ASP A 97 -9.92 -5.10 4.71
CA ASP A 97 -10.44 -3.83 5.22
C ASP A 97 -9.32 -2.97 5.86
N GLY A 98 -9.32 -1.68 5.55
CA GLY A 98 -8.28 -0.73 5.98
C GLY A 98 -6.97 -0.78 5.18
N MET A 99 -6.90 -1.51 4.06
CA MET A 99 -5.73 -1.56 3.19
C MET A 99 -6.05 -0.97 1.82
N ALA A 100 -5.15 -0.15 1.27
CA ALA A 100 -5.14 0.18 -0.16
C ALA A 100 -4.18 -0.77 -0.88
N VAL A 101 -4.65 -1.45 -1.93
CA VAL A 101 -3.82 -2.40 -2.66
C VAL A 101 -3.87 -2.14 -4.15
N GLU A 102 -2.69 -1.94 -4.73
CA GLU A 102 -2.46 -1.80 -6.16
C GLU A 102 -1.60 -2.96 -6.66
N ALA A 103 -1.93 -3.50 -7.83
CA ALA A 103 -1.17 -4.62 -8.38
C ALA A 103 -1.17 -4.64 -9.91
N ASN A 104 0.03 -4.84 -10.47
CA ASN A 104 0.25 -5.07 -11.90
C ASN A 104 0.72 -6.53 -12.14
N GLN A 105 1.21 -6.84 -13.34
CA GLN A 105 1.66 -8.18 -13.69
C GLN A 105 2.89 -8.68 -12.90
N HIS A 106 3.67 -7.76 -12.33
CA HIS A 106 4.96 -8.07 -11.70
C HIS A 106 4.98 -7.85 -10.19
N PHE A 107 4.19 -6.89 -9.68
CA PHE A 107 4.24 -6.45 -8.29
C PHE A 107 2.84 -6.20 -7.74
N THR A 108 2.72 -6.39 -6.43
CA THR A 108 1.55 -6.02 -5.62
C THR A 108 2.06 -5.16 -4.48
N VAL A 109 1.55 -3.93 -4.39
CA VAL A 109 1.85 -2.97 -3.33
C VAL A 109 0.60 -2.85 -2.47
N ALA A 110 0.77 -3.03 -1.18
CA ALA A 110 -0.30 -2.91 -0.22
C ALA A 110 0.11 -1.91 0.87
N LEU A 111 -0.73 -0.91 1.10
CA LEU A 111 -0.55 0.14 2.09
C LEU A 111 -1.60 -0.03 3.18
N ASP A 112 -1.14 -0.13 4.43
CA ASP A 112 -2.03 -0.04 5.59
C ASP A 112 -2.42 1.42 5.81
N LEU A 113 -3.74 1.67 5.83
CA LEU A 113 -4.31 2.99 6.00
C LEU A 113 -4.61 3.30 7.47
N LYS A 114 -4.41 2.35 8.38
CA LYS A 114 -4.66 2.55 9.81
C LYS A 114 -3.54 3.39 10.41
N ILE A 115 -3.89 4.62 10.80
CA ILE A 115 -3.02 5.48 11.60
C ILE A 115 -3.09 5.01 13.05
N THR A 116 -1.98 4.46 13.54
CA THR A 116 -1.82 4.12 14.95
C THR A 116 -1.53 5.37 15.78
N ASP A 117 -1.78 5.32 17.10
CA ASP A 117 -1.45 6.45 17.98
C ASP A 117 0.04 6.78 17.98
N GLU A 118 0.91 5.78 17.80
CA GLU A 118 2.35 5.96 17.65
C GLU A 118 2.67 6.76 16.36
N LEU A 119 2.07 6.40 15.23
CA LEU A 119 2.23 7.12 13.97
C LEU A 119 1.71 8.57 14.09
N ARG A 120 0.59 8.78 14.80
CA ARG A 120 0.08 10.13 15.06
C ARG A 120 1.07 10.95 15.88
N ARG A 121 1.64 10.40 16.96
CA ARG A 121 2.65 11.09 17.77
C ARG A 121 3.94 11.35 17.00
N ALA A 122 4.36 10.44 16.12
CA ALA A 122 5.49 10.67 15.21
C ALA A 122 5.21 11.80 14.21
N CYS A 123 3.96 11.96 13.76
CA CYS A 123 3.53 13.09 12.92
C CYS A 123 3.68 14.42 13.69
N VAL A 124 3.14 14.50 14.90
CA VAL A 124 3.28 15.67 15.80
C VAL A 124 4.75 16.03 16.03
N ALA A 125 5.61 15.02 16.29
CA ALA A 125 7.04 15.24 16.47
C ALA A 125 7.72 15.83 15.22
N ARG A 126 7.34 15.37 14.03
CA ARG A 126 7.87 15.88 12.75
C ARG A 126 7.42 17.32 12.49
N GLU A 127 6.17 17.64 12.81
CA GLU A 127 5.70 19.02 12.69
C GLU A 127 6.38 19.94 13.71
N LEU A 128 6.63 19.46 14.93
CA LEU A 128 7.40 20.21 15.93
C LEU A 128 8.83 20.50 15.44
N VAL A 129 9.51 19.53 14.81
CA VAL A 129 10.81 19.76 14.16
C VAL A 129 10.73 20.89 13.13
N ASN A 130 9.69 20.88 12.28
CA ASN A 130 9.47 21.95 11.31
C ASN A 130 9.33 23.32 12.01
N ARG A 131 8.57 23.41 13.12
CA ARG A 131 8.42 24.65 13.88
C ARG A 131 9.74 25.16 14.47
N ILE A 132 10.53 24.27 15.07
CA ILE A 132 11.85 24.60 15.63
C ILE A 132 12.79 25.08 14.52
N GLN A 133 12.80 24.40 13.37
CA GLN A 133 13.65 24.78 12.24
C GLN A 133 13.28 26.13 11.64
N ASN A 134 11.98 26.44 11.57
CA ASN A 134 11.55 27.77 11.15
C ASN A 134 11.97 28.82 12.18
N ARG A 135 11.85 28.53 13.49
CA ARG A 135 12.31 29.46 14.53
C ARG A 135 13.81 29.75 14.44
N ARG A 136 14.63 28.74 14.13
CA ARG A 136 16.08 28.92 13.86
C ARG A 136 16.34 29.89 12.70
N LYS A 137 15.55 29.78 11.63
CA LYS A 137 15.66 30.67 10.46
C LYS A 137 15.26 32.10 10.81
N ASP A 138 14.16 32.27 11.54
CA ASP A 138 13.68 33.59 11.98
C ASP A 138 14.73 34.33 12.82
N GLN A 139 15.50 33.59 13.63
CA GLN A 139 16.60 34.11 14.45
C GLN A 139 17.95 34.17 13.72
N ASN A 140 18.01 33.84 12.43
CA ASN A 140 19.24 33.81 11.62
C ASN A 140 20.36 32.93 12.21
N PHE A 141 20.01 31.79 12.81
CA PHE A 141 21.01 30.84 13.30
C PHE A 141 21.73 30.15 12.14
N ALA A 142 23.03 29.87 12.34
CA ALA A 142 23.78 29.11 11.36
C ALA A 142 23.32 27.64 11.35
N ILE A 143 23.52 26.97 10.22
CA ILE A 143 23.16 25.55 10.09
C ILE A 143 23.93 24.71 11.11
N SER A 144 25.17 25.06 11.45
CA SER A 144 26.02 24.33 12.42
C SER A 144 25.74 24.67 13.89
N ASP A 145 24.83 25.60 14.17
CA ASP A 145 24.60 26.06 15.55
C ASP A 145 23.89 25.00 16.37
N ARG A 146 24.46 24.70 17.54
CA ARG A 146 23.82 23.88 18.57
C ARG A 146 22.92 24.77 19.43
N ILE A 147 21.74 24.26 19.75
CA ILE A 147 20.71 25.01 20.48
C ILE A 147 20.17 24.22 21.68
N SER A 148 19.54 24.91 22.61
CA SER A 148 18.57 24.37 23.56
C SER A 148 17.17 24.75 23.11
N ILE A 149 16.26 23.79 23.07
CA ILE A 149 14.87 24.03 22.75
C ILE A 149 14.10 24.25 24.05
N GLU A 150 13.38 25.36 24.13
CA GLU A 150 12.46 25.64 25.23
C GLU A 150 11.03 25.43 24.73
N LEU A 151 10.24 24.64 25.47
CA LEU A 151 8.87 24.26 25.09
C LEU A 151 7.89 24.52 26.22
N TYR A 152 6.69 24.97 25.87
CA TYR A 152 5.51 24.89 26.73
C TYR A 152 4.34 24.34 25.91
N SER A 153 3.60 23.40 26.47
CA SER A 153 2.33 22.93 25.92
C SER A 153 1.48 22.32 27.04
N GLU A 154 0.17 22.53 26.95
CA GLU A 154 -0.81 21.87 27.80
C GLU A 154 -1.21 20.49 27.25
N SER A 155 -0.85 20.17 26.00
CA SER A 155 -1.19 18.91 25.36
C SER A 155 -0.33 17.75 25.86
N GLU A 156 -0.99 16.77 26.47
CA GLU A 156 -0.35 15.50 26.88
C GLU A 156 0.12 14.68 25.68
N VAL A 157 -0.57 14.79 24.54
CA VAL A 157 -0.19 14.12 23.30
C VAL A 157 1.18 14.63 22.85
N LEU A 158 1.36 15.95 22.86
CA LEU A 158 2.60 16.57 22.43
C LEU A 158 3.74 16.22 23.38
N LYS A 159 3.50 16.26 24.70
CA LYS A 159 4.49 15.82 25.69
C LYS A 159 4.93 14.38 25.46
N GLN A 160 3.99 13.48 25.20
CA GLN A 160 4.28 12.08 24.90
C GLN A 160 5.01 11.93 23.57
N ALA A 161 4.61 12.67 22.54
CA ALA A 161 5.27 12.68 21.23
C ALA A 161 6.74 13.13 21.33
N VAL A 162 7.02 14.19 22.10
CA VAL A 162 8.37 14.66 22.37
C VAL A 162 9.17 13.62 23.12
N LYS A 163 8.59 13.00 24.15
CA LYS A 163 9.25 11.96 24.95
C LYS A 163 9.64 10.73 24.11
N GLU A 164 8.74 10.26 23.25
CA GLU A 164 8.98 9.08 22.41
C GLU A 164 9.96 9.37 21.26
N ASN A 165 10.00 10.62 20.77
CA ASN A 165 10.78 11.02 19.60
C ASN A 165 11.92 11.98 19.94
N GLU A 166 12.35 12.05 21.21
CA GLU A 166 13.32 13.04 21.69
C GLU A 166 14.63 13.00 20.90
N PHE A 167 15.13 11.80 20.63
CA PHE A 167 16.36 11.59 19.87
C PHE A 167 16.23 12.11 18.43
N TYR A 168 15.09 11.82 17.78
CA TYR A 168 14.80 12.30 16.43
C TYR A 168 14.73 13.83 16.40
N ILE A 169 13.98 14.44 17.33
CA ILE A 169 13.83 15.90 17.40
C ILE A 169 15.19 16.57 17.60
N LYS A 170 15.99 16.11 18.56
CA LYS A 170 17.34 16.66 18.81
C LYS A 170 18.27 16.50 17.61
N GLY A 171 18.24 15.35 16.96
CA GLY A 171 19.05 15.06 15.77
C GLY A 171 18.74 16.01 14.63
N GLU A 172 17.46 16.11 14.26
CA GLU A 172 17.02 16.96 13.15
C GLU A 172 17.21 18.45 13.43
N THR A 173 17.11 18.88 14.70
CA THR A 173 17.20 20.30 15.09
C THR A 173 18.57 20.75 15.59
N GLN A 174 19.54 19.83 15.66
CA GLN A 174 20.85 20.04 16.27
C GLN A 174 20.77 20.57 17.72
N ALA A 175 19.76 20.12 18.46
CA ALA A 175 19.56 20.53 19.84
C ALA A 175 20.33 19.64 20.82
N ASN A 176 20.92 20.27 21.83
CA ASN A 176 21.58 19.57 22.94
C ASN A 176 20.58 19.18 24.02
N ALA A 177 19.55 20.01 24.23
CA ALA A 177 18.54 19.82 25.27
C ALA A 177 17.15 20.25 24.79
N ILE A 178 16.12 19.64 25.39
CA ILE A 178 14.73 20.06 25.30
C ILE A 178 14.28 20.33 26.73
N VAL A 179 13.86 21.56 27.01
CA VAL A 179 13.50 22.03 28.35
C VAL A 179 12.04 22.46 28.34
N TRP A 180 11.25 21.85 29.21
CA TRP A 180 9.88 22.27 29.45
C TRP A 180 9.84 23.47 30.38
N LYS A 181 9.11 24.51 29.99
CA LYS A 181 8.84 25.70 30.78
C LYS A 181 7.50 25.58 31.46
N ASP A 182 7.32 26.35 32.55
CA ASP A 182 6.06 26.43 33.29
C ASP A 182 5.13 27.54 32.77
N SER A 183 5.59 28.38 31.83
CA SER A 183 4.80 29.46 31.25
C SER A 183 5.16 29.70 29.78
N THR A 184 4.30 30.43 29.07
CA THR A 184 4.48 30.82 27.66
C THR A 184 5.37 32.06 27.47
N ALA A 185 5.88 32.66 28.55
CA ALA A 185 6.62 33.91 28.48
C ALA A 185 7.92 33.77 27.67
N GLY A 186 8.07 34.58 26.63
CA GLY A 186 9.24 34.56 25.74
C GLY A 186 9.25 33.40 24.75
N LEU A 187 8.18 32.61 24.66
CA LEU A 187 8.03 31.53 23.68
C LEU A 187 7.11 31.96 22.53
N GLN A 188 7.41 31.50 21.32
CA GLN A 188 6.58 31.77 20.15
C GLN A 188 5.45 30.74 20.05
N GLU A 189 4.21 31.22 19.93
CA GLU A 189 3.04 30.35 19.70
C GLU A 189 3.10 29.70 18.32
N SER A 190 2.77 28.41 18.27
CA SER A 190 2.72 27.58 17.07
C SER A 190 1.73 26.41 17.23
N ASP A 191 1.58 25.65 16.15
CA ASP A 191 0.73 24.46 16.06
C ASP A 191 1.52 23.28 15.49
N ALA A 192 1.46 22.13 16.16
CA ALA A 192 2.06 20.89 15.71
C ALA A 192 0.98 19.82 15.49
N ASP A 193 0.44 19.78 14.27
CA ASP A 193 -0.61 18.81 13.86
C ASP A 193 -1.88 18.92 14.72
N GLY A 194 -2.35 20.16 14.97
CA GLY A 194 -3.50 20.47 15.80
C GLY A 194 -3.20 20.56 17.30
N GLU A 195 -1.97 20.24 17.72
CA GLU A 195 -1.53 20.37 19.10
C GLU A 195 -0.85 21.73 19.33
N LYS A 196 -1.46 22.56 20.19
CA LYS A 196 -0.93 23.89 20.51
C LYS A 196 0.41 23.80 21.24
N VAL A 197 1.41 24.53 20.76
CA VAL A 197 2.77 24.53 21.34
C VAL A 197 3.37 25.92 21.33
N PHE A 198 4.13 26.23 22.36
CA PHE A 198 4.94 27.43 22.43
C PHE A 198 6.40 26.99 22.44
N VAL A 199 7.19 27.54 21.52
CA VAL A 199 8.56 27.09 21.30
C VAL A 199 9.51 28.27 21.15
N GLU A 200 10.70 28.13 21.72
CA GLU A 200 11.83 29.02 21.47
C GLU A 200 13.12 28.21 21.28
N ALA A 201 13.97 28.69 20.38
CA ALA A 201 15.32 28.16 20.20
C ALA A 201 16.32 29.12 20.86
N VAL A 202 17.09 28.62 21.82
CA VAL A 202 18.10 29.39 22.55
C VAL A 202 19.48 28.81 22.22
N LYS A 203 20.45 29.68 21.95
CA LYS A 203 21.84 29.29 21.66
C LYS A 203 22.70 29.33 22.91
#